data_AF-A0A503PEA2-F1
#
_entry.id   AF-A0A503PEA2-F1
#
_cell.length_a   1.000
_cell.length_b   1.000
_cell.length_c   1.000
_cell.angle_alpha   90.00
_cell.angle_beta   90.00
_cell.angle_gamma   90.00
#
_symmetry.space_group_name_H-M   'P 1'
#
loop_
_entity.id
_entity.type
_entity.pdbx_description
1 polymer ?
#
loop_
_entity_poly.entity_id
_entity_poly.type
_entity_poly.pdbx_seq_one_letter_code
_entity_poly.pdbx_strand_id
1 'polypeptide(L)' 'MLARPDAYRCIECGLPYRAPGFSYYHGMIEEGPAYWTDRGILCSAQCSLAHHKKRKAEGTLPQEPAPNPFEVPSLFKR' A
#
# COMPACT_ATOMS: atom_id res chain seq x y z
N MET A 1 -15.61 15.18 -5.61
CA MET A 1 -14.48 14.34 -5.15
C MET A 1 -14.12 14.78 -3.75
N LEU A 2 -14.20 13.89 -2.75
CA LEU A 2 -13.70 14.19 -1.40
C LEU A 2 -12.21 14.46 -1.52
N ALA A 3 -11.76 15.64 -1.09
CA ALA A 3 -10.36 16.03 -1.06
C ALA A 3 -9.59 15.01 -0.21
N ARG A 4 -8.99 14.02 -0.87
CA ARG A 4 -8.08 13.09 -0.20
C ARG A 4 -6.87 13.92 0.19
N PRO A 5 -6.52 14.02 1.48
CA PRO A 5 -5.40 14.85 1.88
C PRO A 5 -4.16 14.41 1.10
N ASP A 6 -3.41 15.38 0.59
CA ASP A 6 -2.05 15.28 0.00
C ASP A 6 -1.02 14.60 0.93
N ALA A 7 -1.48 13.96 2.00
CA ALA A 7 -0.70 13.41 3.10
C ALA A 7 -0.22 11.98 2.86
N TYR A 8 -0.72 11.28 1.82
CA TYR A 8 -0.27 9.92 1.56
C TYR A 8 1.17 9.93 1.03
N ARG A 9 2.06 9.25 1.76
CA ARG A 9 3.48 9.12 1.43
C ARG A 9 3.87 7.66 1.47
N CYS A 10 4.88 7.30 0.70
CA CYS A 10 5.47 5.97 0.81
C CYS A 10 5.98 5.75 2.23
N ILE A 11 5.56 4.65 2.87
CA ILE A 11 5.94 4.34 4.26
C ILE A 11 7.42 3.95 4.42
N GLU A 12 8.12 3.64 3.32
CA GLU A 12 9.55 3.28 3.34
C GLU A 12 10.46 4.46 3.05
N CYS A 13 10.17 5.27 2.02
CA CYS A 13 11.06 6.36 1.60
C CYS A 13 10.47 7.77 1.74
N GLY A 14 9.20 7.89 2.13
CA GLY A 14 8.53 9.17 2.32
C GLY A 14 8.10 9.90 1.03
N LEU A 15 8.31 9.29 -0.15
CA LEU A 15 7.93 9.88 -1.44
C LEU A 15 6.43 10.23 -1.44
N PRO A 16 6.06 11.49 -1.76
CA PRO A 16 4.65 11.87 -1.85
C PRO A 16 3.90 11.06 -2.90
N TYR A 17 2.66 10.70 -2.58
CA TYR A 17 1.73 10.21 -3.59
C TYR A 17 1.56 11.27 -4.68
N ARG A 18 1.47 10.86 -5.95
CA ARG A 18 1.43 11.77 -7.13
C ARG A 18 2.76 12.38 -7.53
N ALA A 19 3.84 12.14 -6.78
CA ALA A 19 5.18 12.55 -7.21
C ALA A 19 5.67 11.71 -8.40
N PRO A 20 6.54 12.28 -9.26
CA PRO A 20 7.26 11.51 -10.26
C PRO A 20 7.99 10.31 -9.63
N GLY A 21 7.93 9.15 -10.29
CA GLY A 21 8.51 7.90 -9.78
C GLY A 21 7.59 7.09 -8.85
N PHE A 22 6.40 7.59 -8.52
CA PHE A 22 5.37 6.78 -7.87
C PHE A 22 4.71 5.84 -8.89
N SER A 23 4.66 4.54 -8.57
CA SER A 23 4.11 3.50 -9.44
C SER A 23 2.61 3.31 -9.21
N TYR A 24 1.83 3.29 -10.28
CA TYR A 24 0.38 3.12 -10.27
C TYR A 24 -0.05 1.83 -10.93
N TYR A 25 -1.21 1.31 -10.52
CA TYR A 25 -1.81 0.18 -11.21
C TYR A 25 -2.10 0.57 -12.67
N HIS A 26 -1.66 -0.25 -13.62
CA HIS A 26 -1.60 0.06 -15.06
C HIS A 26 -0.91 1.40 -15.44
N GLY A 27 -0.11 1.99 -14.55
CA GLY A 27 0.46 3.33 -14.76
C GLY A 27 -0.56 4.47 -14.66
N MET A 28 -1.80 4.19 -14.23
CA MET A 28 -2.92 5.13 -14.19
C MET A 28 -3.15 5.64 -12.77
N ILE A 29 -2.97 6.94 -12.54
CA ILE A 29 -3.13 7.56 -11.20
C ILE A 29 -4.51 7.33 -10.58
N GLU A 30 -5.54 7.20 -11.42
CA GLU A 30 -6.93 6.98 -11.01
C GLU A 30 -7.18 5.55 -10.51
N GLU A 31 -6.35 4.59 -10.93
CA GLU A 31 -6.41 3.19 -10.45
C GLU A 31 -5.68 3.00 -9.12
N GLY A 32 -4.96 4.02 -8.65
CA GLY A 32 -4.31 4.01 -7.34
C GLY A 32 -2.88 3.43 -7.34
N PRO A 33 -2.24 3.34 -6.16
CA PRO A 33 -0.88 2.85 -6.03
C PRO A 33 -0.77 1.39 -6.47
N ALA A 34 0.25 1.05 -7.25
CA ALA A 34 0.52 -0.33 -7.65
C ALA A 34 0.90 -1.23 -6.46
N TYR A 35 1.48 -0.65 -5.40
CA TYR A 35 1.98 -1.37 -4.24
C TYR A 35 1.45 -0.77 -2.93
N TRP A 36 0.94 -1.63 -2.06
CA TRP A 36 0.41 -1.26 -0.75
C TRP A 36 0.45 -2.45 0.22
N THR A 37 0.33 -2.17 1.52
CA THR A 37 0.30 -3.17 2.60
C THR A 37 -0.72 -2.77 3.67
N ASP A 38 -0.87 -3.61 4.69
CA ASP A 38 -1.61 -3.32 5.93
C ASP A 38 -1.15 -2.03 6.64
N ARG A 39 0.10 -1.60 6.42
CA ARG A 39 0.70 -0.43 7.09
C ARG A 39 0.68 0.84 6.24
N GLY A 40 0.32 0.77 4.95
CA GLY A 40 0.24 1.94 4.08
C GLY A 40 0.69 1.67 2.64
N ILE A 41 0.98 2.76 1.91
CA ILE A 41 1.29 2.70 0.47
C ILE A 41 2.80 2.69 0.20
N LEU A 42 3.18 2.15 -0.95
CA LEU A 42 4.57 2.02 -1.39
C LEU A 42 4.71 2.59 -2.80
N CYS A 43 5.78 3.35 -3.04
CA CYS A 43 5.95 4.03 -4.33
C CYS A 43 6.44 3.12 -5.46
N SER A 44 7.02 1.95 -5.16
CA SER A 44 7.67 1.11 -6.17
C SER A 44 7.86 -0.33 -5.70
N ALA A 45 8.16 -1.23 -6.66
CA ALA A 45 8.55 -2.61 -6.38
C ALA A 45 9.76 -2.69 -5.44
N GLN A 46 10.72 -1.77 -5.59
CA GLN A 46 11.90 -1.71 -4.73
C GLN A 46 11.52 -1.43 -3.27
N CYS A 47 10.65 -0.45 -3.02
CA CYS A 47 10.17 -0.16 -1.68
C CYS A 47 9.32 -1.31 -1.11
N SER A 48 8.57 -2.03 -1.95
CA SER A 48 7.85 -3.24 -1.53
C SER A 48 8.79 -4.35 -1.04
N LEU A 49 9.86 -4.64 -1.79
CA LEU A 49 10.85 -5.63 -1.37
C LEU A 49 11.63 -5.19 -0.12
N ALA A 50 11.97 -3.90 -0.02
CA ALA A 50 12.62 -3.34 1.17
C ALA A 50 11.71 -3.48 2.41
N HIS A 51 10.43 -3.11 2.29
CA HIS A 51 9.43 -3.27 3.35
C HIS A 51 9.32 -4.72 3.81
N HIS A 52 9.21 -5.68 2.86
CA HIS A 52 9.14 -7.09 3.19
C HIS A 52 10.38 -7.58 3.95
N LYS A 53 11.59 -7.21 3.51
CA LYS A 53 12.84 -7.56 4.20
C LYS A 53 12.89 -6.98 5.62
N LYS A 54 12.45 -5.74 5.80
CA LYS A 54 12.36 -5.09 7.11
C LYS A 54 11.40 -5.82 8.04
N ARG A 55 10.17 -6.09 7.59
CA ARG A 55 9.17 -6.87 8.34
C ARG A 55 9.69 -8.27 8.70
N LYS A 56 10.44 -8.92 7.80
CA LYS A 56 11.06 -10.22 8.06
C LYS A 56 12.08 -10.13 9.20
N ALA A 57 12.96 -9.13 9.18
CA ALA A 57 13.95 -8.92 10.23
C ALA A 57 13.29 -8.57 11.58
N GLU A 58 12.19 -7.82 11.56
CA GLU A 58 11.38 -7.50 12.74
C GLU A 58 10.55 -8.70 13.25
N GLY A 59 10.44 -9.80 12.50
CA GLY A 59 9.56 -10.92 12.84
C GLY A 59 8.07 -10.58 12.75
N THR A 60 7.70 -9.52 12.02
CA THR A 60 6.31 -9.03 11.95
C THR A 60 5.62 -9.38 10.64
N LEU A 61 6.15 -10.29 9.82
CA LEU A 61 5.45 -10.72 8.60
C LEU A 61 4.12 -11.42 8.94
N PRO A 62 3.05 -11.17 8.17
CA PRO A 62 1.84 -11.96 8.26
C PRO A 62 2.16 -13.45 8.07
N GLN A 63 1.65 -14.29 8.97
CA GLN A 63 1.83 -15.76 8.89
C GLN A 63 0.75 -16.44 8.05
N GLU A 64 -0.35 -15.72 7.80
CA GLU A 64 -1.49 -16.19 7.04
C GLU A 64 -1.76 -15.20 5.89
N PRO A 65 -2.30 -15.69 4.75
CA PRO A 65 -2.71 -14.81 3.67
C PRO A 65 -3.79 -13.83 4.13
N ALA A 66 -3.92 -12.70 3.44
CA ALA A 66 -5.03 -11.80 3.67
C ALA A 66 -6.35 -12.56 3.47
N PRO A 67 -7.35 -12.36 4.35
CA PRO A 67 -8.62 -13.08 4.26
C PRO A 67 -9.32 -12.75 2.93
N ASN A 68 -10.03 -13.74 2.38
CA ASN A 68 -10.77 -13.55 1.14
C ASN A 68 -11.86 -12.48 1.34
N PRO A 69 -11.84 -11.36 0.59
CA PRO A 69 -12.80 -10.28 0.76
C PRO A 69 -14.26 -10.68 0.49
N PHE A 70 -14.51 -11.81 -0.20
CA PHE A 70 -15.86 -12.33 -0.46
C PHE A 70 -16.38 -13.25 0.64
N GLU A 71 -15.51 -13.74 1.53
CA GLU A 71 -15.86 -14.66 2.61
C GLU A 71 -15.97 -13.94 3.97
N VAL A 72 -15.33 -12.78 4.13
CA VAL A 72 -15.46 -11.96 5.32
C VAL A 72 -16.69 -11.04 5.24
N PRO A 73 -17.52 -10.94 6.30
CA PRO A 73 -18.56 -9.93 6.36
C PRO A 73 -17.95 -8.55 6.14
N SER A 74 -18.50 -7.77 5.19
CA SER A 74 -18.06 -6.41 4.93
C SER A 74 -17.97 -5.63 6.25
N LEU A 75 -16.78 -5.11 6.58
CA LEU A 75 -16.56 -4.20 7.71
C LEU A 75 -17.34 -2.89 7.54
N PHE A 76 -17.94 -2.65 6.36
CA PHE A 76 -18.80 -1.52 6.06
C PHE A 76 -20.29 -1.83 6.28
N LYS A 77 -20.65 -2.48 7.39
CA LYS A 77 -22.04 -2.40 7.84
C LYS A 77 -22.29 -0.96 8.31
N ARG A 78 -23.11 -0.25 7.53
CA ARG A 78 -23.64 1.07 7.86
C ARG A 78 -24.48 1.04 9.13
#